data_AF-A0A8J8PA21-F1
#
_entry.id   AF-A0A8J8PA21-F1
#
_cell.length_a   1.000
_cell.length_b   1.000
_cell.length_c   1.000
_cell.angle_alpha   90.00
_cell.angle_beta   90.00
_cell.angle_gamma   90.00
#
_symmetry.space_group_name_H-M   'P 1'
#
loop_
_entity.id
_entity.type
_entity.pdbx_description
1 polymer ?
#
loop_
_entity_poly.entity_id
_entity_poly.type
_entity_poly.pdbx_seq_one_letter_code
_entity_poly.pdbx_strand_id
1 'polypeptide(L)'
;MDVDYELIRTREVRSQKKINFPDKVQRNVSFEHRAHGESVEWHYEENEGVAVISNDRLSDERYVHIKRANVMDDGVNIRPPNDLIEDLSRPIYKGMTTVYLAHEDMLEGDIRSVYLLTESQAFTLIGERTDDSKELREVLSNTPRFLPIPE
;
A
#
# COMPACT_ATOMS: atom_id res chain seq x y z
N MET A 1 -16.96 -3.05 17.52
CA MET A 1 -16.18 -1.98 16.89
C MET A 1 -15.34 -2.66 15.87
N ASP A 2 -15.41 -2.19 14.66
CA ASP A 2 -15.33 -3.16 13.61
C ASP A 2 -14.00 -2.92 12.86
N VAL A 3 -13.64 -1.64 12.59
CA VAL A 3 -12.37 -1.12 11.97
C VAL A 3 -12.22 -1.18 10.40
N ASP A 4 -12.59 -0.12 9.64
CA ASP A 4 -12.78 -0.08 8.15
C ASP A 4 -11.51 -0.15 7.30
N TYR A 5 -11.46 -1.14 6.41
CA TYR A 5 -10.39 -1.31 5.44
C TYR A 5 -10.87 -0.89 4.06
N GLU A 6 -10.18 0.09 3.48
CA GLU A 6 -10.37 0.43 2.09
C GLU A 6 -9.35 -0.31 1.21
N LEU A 7 -9.86 -1.10 0.26
CA LEU A 7 -9.06 -1.85 -0.71
C LEU A 7 -9.27 -1.26 -2.10
N ILE A 8 -8.21 -0.66 -2.65
CA ILE A 8 -8.20 -0.08 -4.01
C ILE A 8 -7.33 -0.97 -4.91
N ARG A 9 -7.98 -1.78 -5.75
CA ARG A 9 -7.29 -2.55 -6.80
C ARG A 9 -6.80 -1.61 -7.90
N THR A 10 -5.61 -1.87 -8.45
CA THR A 10 -5.04 -1.06 -9.54
C THR A 10 -4.81 -1.85 -10.82
N ARG A 11 -4.53 -1.12 -11.90
CA ARG A 11 -4.19 -1.72 -13.20
C ARG A 11 -2.80 -2.33 -13.16
N GLU A 12 -2.53 -3.24 -14.09
CA GLU A 12 -1.23 -3.92 -14.22
C GLU A 12 -0.04 -2.95 -14.17
N VAL A 13 1.00 -3.36 -13.43
CA VAL A 13 2.28 -2.68 -13.37
C VAL A 13 2.88 -2.60 -14.77
N ARG A 14 3.07 -1.38 -15.26
CA ARG A 14 3.56 -1.09 -16.61
C ARG A 14 5.07 -1.34 -16.72
N SER A 15 5.61 -1.21 -17.92
CA SER A 15 7.06 -1.29 -18.17
C SER A 15 7.85 -0.35 -17.24
N GLN A 16 9.09 -0.75 -16.90
CA GLN A 16 9.94 -0.05 -15.93
C GLN A 16 9.34 0.07 -14.52
N LYS A 17 8.57 -0.94 -14.07
CA LYS A 17 7.96 -1.02 -12.72
C LYS A 17 7.14 0.24 -12.37
N LYS A 18 6.50 0.86 -13.36
CA LYS A 18 5.56 1.97 -13.16
C LYS A 18 4.24 1.42 -12.65
N ILE A 19 3.87 1.78 -11.43
CA ILE A 19 2.64 1.36 -10.77
C ILE A 19 1.63 2.49 -10.93
N ASN A 20 0.41 2.16 -11.34
CA ASN A 20 -0.66 3.14 -11.41
C ASN A 20 -1.00 3.62 -9.99
N PHE A 21 -1.07 4.94 -9.82
CA PHE A 21 -1.39 5.62 -8.58
C PHE A 21 -2.78 6.25 -8.76
N PRO A 22 -3.85 5.68 -8.17
CA PRO A 22 -5.21 6.18 -8.38
C PRO A 22 -5.42 7.51 -7.65
N ASP A 23 -6.20 8.43 -8.24
CA ASP A 23 -6.54 9.74 -7.67
C ASP A 23 -6.94 9.69 -6.20
N LYS A 24 -7.68 8.66 -5.77
CA LYS A 24 -8.13 8.50 -4.39
C LYS A 24 -6.98 8.17 -3.43
N VAL A 25 -6.00 7.38 -3.86
CA VAL A 25 -4.78 7.13 -3.09
C VAL A 25 -3.92 8.39 -3.08
N GLN A 26 -3.70 8.98 -4.26
CA GLN A 26 -2.91 10.19 -4.48
C GLN A 26 -3.32 11.34 -3.55
N ARG A 27 -4.61 11.71 -3.50
CA ARG A 27 -5.12 12.79 -2.63
C ARG A 27 -4.91 12.54 -1.12
N ASN A 28 -4.70 11.29 -0.73
CA ASN A 28 -4.47 10.91 0.65
C ASN A 28 -2.98 10.83 1.03
N VAL A 29 -2.13 10.23 0.19
CA VAL A 29 -0.73 9.96 0.57
C VAL A 29 0.32 10.72 -0.23
N SER A 30 -0.06 11.57 -1.17
CA SER A 30 0.89 12.51 -1.81
C SER A 30 1.02 13.82 -1.03
N PHE A 31 2.12 14.52 -1.28
CA PHE A 31 2.39 15.86 -0.77
C PHE A 31 3.19 16.70 -1.78
N GLU A 32 3.05 18.02 -1.71
CA GLU A 32 3.77 18.94 -2.60
C GLU A 32 5.17 19.27 -2.05
N HIS A 33 6.23 18.82 -2.72
CA HIS A 33 7.60 19.12 -2.32
C HIS A 33 8.19 20.29 -3.13
N ARG A 34 8.59 21.36 -2.43
CA ARG A 34 9.06 22.64 -3.00
C ARG A 34 10.04 22.58 -4.18
N ALA A 35 10.91 21.57 -4.25
CA ALA A 35 11.91 21.43 -5.31
C ALA A 35 11.59 20.36 -6.37
N HIS A 36 10.53 19.56 -6.17
CA HIS A 36 10.28 18.33 -6.93
C HIS A 36 8.81 18.14 -7.36
N GLY A 37 7.90 18.98 -6.88
CA GLY A 37 6.47 18.82 -7.09
C GLY A 37 5.90 17.69 -6.23
N GLU A 38 4.76 17.16 -6.67
CA GLU A 38 4.05 16.07 -6.02
C GLU A 38 4.95 14.86 -5.77
N SER A 39 4.99 14.40 -4.52
CA SER A 39 5.90 13.40 -4.00
C SER A 39 5.19 12.46 -3.02
N VAL A 40 5.83 11.32 -2.75
CA VAL A 40 5.46 10.36 -1.70
C VAL A 40 6.72 9.89 -0.97
N GLU A 41 6.59 9.52 0.30
CA GLU A 41 7.63 8.80 1.05
C GLU A 41 7.39 7.29 0.94
N TRP A 42 8.46 6.53 0.66
CA TRP A 42 8.44 5.07 0.60
C TRP A 42 9.07 4.48 1.86
N HIS A 43 8.37 3.52 2.45
CA HIS A 43 8.82 2.71 3.56
C HIS A 43 8.67 1.22 3.26
N TYR A 44 9.40 0.41 4.01
CA TYR A 44 9.26 -1.03 4.09
C TYR A 44 8.73 -1.38 5.48
N GLU A 45 7.70 -2.21 5.57
CA GLU A 45 7.23 -2.78 6.84
C GLU A 45 7.85 -4.17 7.00
N GLU A 46 8.63 -4.37 8.06
CA GLU A 46 9.53 -5.53 8.19
C GLU A 46 8.82 -6.83 8.59
N ASN A 47 7.67 -6.77 9.26
CA ASN A 47 6.99 -7.96 9.78
C ASN A 47 6.29 -8.75 8.65
N GLU A 48 5.61 -8.05 7.75
CA GLU A 48 4.89 -8.62 6.60
C GLU A 48 5.72 -8.54 5.30
N GLY A 49 6.81 -7.77 5.32
CA GLY A 49 7.72 -7.56 4.19
C GLY A 49 7.06 -6.81 3.02
N VAL A 50 6.28 -5.77 3.33
CA VAL A 50 5.42 -5.05 2.38
C VAL A 50 5.88 -3.60 2.17
N ALA A 51 5.53 -3.03 1.01
CA ALA A 51 5.77 -1.62 0.74
C ALA A 51 4.69 -0.76 1.39
N VAL A 52 5.09 0.38 1.95
CA VAL A 52 4.18 1.41 2.48
C VAL A 52 4.49 2.75 1.80
N ILE A 53 3.43 3.49 1.47
CA ILE A 53 3.51 4.80 0.82
C ILE A 53 2.78 5.80 1.72
N SER A 54 3.41 6.95 2.00
CA SER A 54 2.85 7.96 2.91
C SER A 54 3.18 9.40 2.49
N ASN A 55 2.44 10.36 3.05
CA ASN A 55 2.66 11.79 2.81
C ASN A 55 3.78 12.42 3.67
N ASP A 56 4.29 11.69 4.68
CA ASP A 56 5.46 12.03 5.47
C ASP A 56 6.11 10.74 6.01
N ARG A 57 7.23 10.86 6.73
CA ARG A 57 7.95 9.74 7.33
C ARG A 57 7.15 9.08 8.46
N LEU A 58 7.14 7.75 8.48
CA LEU A 58 6.58 6.97 9.58
C LEU A 58 7.59 6.90 10.74
N SER A 59 7.08 7.08 11.96
CA SER A 59 7.90 7.21 13.19
C SER A 59 8.05 5.90 13.98
N ASP A 60 7.24 4.90 13.65
CA ASP A 60 7.14 3.61 14.32
C ASP A 60 8.24 2.66 13.81
N GLU A 61 8.89 1.96 14.73
CA GLU A 61 10.15 1.23 14.50
C GLU A 61 10.04 0.09 13.50
N ARG A 62 8.83 -0.45 13.26
CA ARG A 62 8.57 -1.46 12.23
C ARG A 62 8.65 -0.96 10.78
N TYR A 63 8.73 0.37 10.57
CA TYR A 63 8.78 0.96 9.25
C TYR A 63 10.18 1.50 8.93
N VAL A 64 10.90 0.82 8.05
CA VAL A 64 12.19 1.29 7.53
C VAL A 64 11.93 2.33 6.43
N HIS A 65 12.34 3.58 6.65
CA HIS A 65 12.30 4.61 5.61
C HIS A 65 13.31 4.28 4.51
N ILE A 66 12.83 4.16 3.27
CA ILE A 66 13.69 3.88 2.11
C ILE A 66 14.09 5.19 1.43
N LYS A 67 13.11 5.94 0.90
CA LYS A 67 13.32 7.27 0.31
C LYS A 67 12.02 7.98 -0.06
N ARG A 68 12.14 9.29 -0.30
CA ARG A 68 11.18 10.05 -1.08
C ARG A 68 11.28 9.73 -2.57
N ALA A 69 10.15 9.69 -3.27
CA ALA A 69 10.11 9.70 -4.73
C ALA A 69 8.98 10.61 -5.25
N ASN A 70 9.22 11.24 -6.40
CA ASN A 70 8.21 12.05 -7.08
C ASN A 70 7.12 11.15 -7.68
N VAL A 71 5.90 11.68 -7.73
CA VAL A 71 4.87 11.12 -8.60
C VAL A 71 5.21 11.46 -10.05
N MET A 72 4.96 10.55 -10.97
CA MET A 72 5.35 10.61 -12.38
C MET A 72 4.13 10.64 -13.31
N ASP A 73 4.38 11.02 -14.56
CA ASP A 73 3.38 11.04 -15.63
C ASP A 73 2.13 11.84 -15.20
N ASP A 74 2.35 13.07 -14.75
CA ASP A 74 1.32 14.03 -14.33
C ASP A 74 0.37 13.50 -13.24
N GLY A 75 0.93 12.86 -12.21
CA GLY A 75 0.20 12.31 -11.06
C GLY A 75 -0.20 10.84 -11.20
N VAL A 76 -0.14 10.26 -12.40
CA VAL A 76 -0.80 8.98 -12.72
C VAL A 76 -0.03 7.74 -12.26
N ASN A 77 1.29 7.83 -12.06
CA ASN A 77 2.12 6.68 -11.73
C ASN A 77 3.18 6.98 -10.67
N ILE A 78 3.49 5.98 -9.85
CA ILE A 78 4.64 5.95 -8.96
C ILE A 78 5.59 4.81 -9.36
N ARG A 79 6.81 4.79 -8.81
CA ARG A 79 7.79 3.73 -9.01
C ARG A 79 8.47 3.38 -7.70
N PRO A 80 8.44 2.12 -7.25
CA PRO A 80 9.19 1.71 -6.07
C PRO A 80 10.70 2.00 -6.21
N PRO A 81 11.39 2.35 -5.12
CA PRO A 81 12.86 2.36 -5.04
C PRO A 81 13.44 1.03 -5.54
N ASN A 82 14.66 1.02 -6.10
CA ASN A 82 15.31 -0.25 -6.45
C ASN A 82 15.59 -1.07 -5.20
N ASP A 83 16.17 -0.40 -4.20
CA ASP A 83 16.53 -0.89 -2.88
C ASP A 83 15.35 -1.64 -2.22
N LEU A 84 14.18 -0.98 -2.11
CA LEU A 84 12.94 -1.60 -1.61
C LEU A 84 12.55 -2.91 -2.34
N ILE A 85 12.85 -3.05 -3.63
CA ILE A 85 12.43 -4.24 -4.40
C ILE A 85 13.30 -5.46 -4.08
N GLU A 86 14.48 -5.26 -3.52
CA GLU A 86 15.35 -6.34 -3.02
C GLU A 86 14.87 -6.83 -1.65
N ASP A 87 14.29 -5.93 -0.83
CA ASP A 87 13.76 -6.24 0.51
C ASP A 87 12.33 -6.82 0.51
N LEU A 88 11.52 -6.55 -0.52
CA LEU A 88 10.11 -7.01 -0.59
C LEU A 88 9.96 -8.54 -0.54
N SER A 89 9.11 -9.03 0.39
CA SER A 89 8.82 -10.47 0.55
C SER A 89 8.23 -11.10 -0.72
N ARG A 90 7.58 -10.31 -1.59
CA ARG A 90 7.24 -10.67 -2.97
C ARG A 90 7.59 -9.54 -3.94
N PRO A 91 8.48 -9.76 -4.93
CA PRO A 91 8.98 -8.70 -5.80
C PRO A 91 7.92 -8.21 -6.80
N ILE A 92 7.91 -6.90 -7.06
CA ILE A 92 6.99 -6.27 -8.02
C ILE A 92 7.57 -6.30 -9.45
N TYR A 93 6.86 -6.99 -10.36
CA TYR A 93 7.24 -7.14 -11.77
C TYR A 93 6.16 -6.65 -12.75
N LYS A 94 6.56 -6.41 -14.00
CA LYS A 94 5.68 -5.92 -15.09
C LYS A 94 4.57 -6.93 -15.38
N GLY A 95 3.33 -6.45 -15.55
CA GLY A 95 2.15 -7.26 -15.84
C GLY A 95 1.46 -7.85 -14.61
N MET A 96 1.98 -7.61 -13.41
CA MET A 96 1.33 -8.00 -12.18
C MET A 96 0.29 -6.96 -11.75
N THR A 97 -0.80 -7.41 -11.11
CA THR A 97 -1.77 -6.54 -10.44
C THR A 97 -1.29 -6.19 -9.03
N THR A 98 -1.29 -4.90 -8.71
CA THR A 98 -1.06 -4.37 -7.36
C THR A 98 -2.35 -3.92 -6.69
N VAL A 99 -2.39 -4.02 -5.37
CA VAL A 99 -3.51 -3.64 -4.51
C VAL A 99 -3.00 -2.63 -3.50
N TYR A 100 -3.74 -1.54 -3.34
CA TYR A 100 -3.52 -0.61 -2.23
C TYR A 100 -4.51 -0.96 -1.13
N LEU A 101 -4.04 -1.06 0.10
CA LEU A 101 -4.84 -1.38 1.28
C LEU A 101 -4.53 -0.36 2.37
N ALA A 102 -5.56 0.23 2.95
CA ALA A 102 -5.42 1.12 4.09
C ALA A 102 -6.53 0.88 5.10
N HIS A 103 -6.20 1.07 6.37
CA HIS A 103 -7.20 1.21 7.41
C HIS A 103 -7.67 2.67 7.52
N GLU A 104 -8.88 2.90 8.03
CA GLU A 104 -9.45 4.21 8.39
C GLU A 104 -8.42 5.10 9.11
N ASP A 105 -7.76 4.59 10.17
CA ASP A 105 -6.74 5.31 10.95
C ASP A 105 -5.47 5.65 10.14
N MET A 106 -5.19 4.91 9.06
CA MET A 106 -4.07 5.22 8.16
C MET A 106 -4.41 6.37 7.19
N LEU A 107 -5.68 6.70 7.02
CA LEU A 107 -6.15 7.80 6.17
C LEU A 107 -6.59 9.01 7.01
N GLU A 108 -6.95 8.80 8.28
CA GLU A 108 -7.38 9.81 9.24
C GLU A 108 -6.23 10.25 10.17
N GLY A 109 -5.39 11.17 9.69
CA GLY A 109 -4.32 11.77 10.48
C GLY A 109 -3.51 12.82 9.72
N ASP A 110 -2.53 13.43 10.40
CA ASP A 110 -1.55 14.31 9.76
C ASP A 110 -0.62 13.51 8.82
N ILE A 111 -0.21 12.33 9.28
CA ILE A 111 0.57 11.35 8.52
C ILE A 111 -0.37 10.26 8.03
N ARG A 112 -0.63 10.28 6.72
CA ARG A 112 -1.53 9.39 6.00
C ARG A 112 -0.71 8.40 5.18
N SER A 113 -1.11 7.14 5.19
CA SER A 113 -0.36 6.03 4.61
C SER A 113 -1.25 4.96 3.97
N VAL A 114 -0.67 4.17 3.08
CA VAL A 114 -1.29 2.98 2.46
C VAL A 114 -0.26 1.87 2.30
N TYR A 115 -0.66 0.63 2.50
CA TYR A 115 0.11 -0.53 2.05
C TYR A 115 -0.01 -0.69 0.54
N LEU A 116 1.09 -1.04 -0.12
CA LEU A 116 1.14 -1.48 -1.51
C LEU A 116 1.51 -2.96 -1.55
N LEU A 117 0.55 -3.77 -1.98
CA LEU A 117 0.59 -5.22 -1.96
C LEU A 117 0.60 -5.79 -3.37
N THR A 118 1.26 -6.93 -3.57
CA THR A 118 0.91 -7.83 -4.67
C THR A 118 -0.49 -8.41 -4.43
N GLU A 119 -1.25 -8.75 -5.47
CA GLU A 119 -2.55 -9.41 -5.29
C GLU A 119 -2.42 -10.69 -4.42
N SER A 120 -1.31 -11.42 -4.56
CA SER A 120 -1.03 -12.60 -3.75
C SER A 120 -0.71 -12.32 -2.27
N GLN A 121 -0.06 -11.18 -1.95
CA GLN A 121 0.09 -10.73 -0.56
C GLN A 121 -1.23 -10.28 0.02
N ALA A 122 -2.07 -9.57 -0.75
CA ALA A 122 -3.41 -9.21 -0.31
C ALA A 122 -4.24 -10.46 0.01
N PHE A 123 -4.18 -11.51 -0.83
CA PHE A 123 -4.82 -12.79 -0.51
C PHE A 123 -4.22 -13.51 0.70
N THR A 124 -2.91 -13.43 0.95
CA THR A 124 -2.27 -14.01 2.14
C THR A 124 -2.67 -13.25 3.41
N LEU A 125 -2.50 -11.93 3.46
CA LEU A 125 -2.82 -11.06 4.60
C LEU A 125 -4.30 -11.11 5.01
N ILE A 126 -5.21 -11.28 4.05
CA ILE A 126 -6.64 -11.44 4.32
C ILE A 126 -6.97 -12.93 4.61
N GLY A 127 -6.29 -13.87 3.94
CA GLY A 127 -6.65 -15.30 3.88
C GLY A 127 -6.01 -16.22 4.94
N GLU A 128 -4.85 -15.90 5.52
CA GLU A 128 -4.25 -16.69 6.61
C GLU A 128 -5.04 -16.59 7.94
N ARG A 129 -6.22 -15.96 7.91
CA ARG A 129 -7.15 -15.85 9.04
C ARG A 129 -8.45 -16.67 8.88
N THR A 130 -8.62 -17.48 7.83
CA THR A 130 -9.85 -18.31 7.64
C THR A 130 -9.61 -19.59 6.82
N ASP A 131 -10.01 -20.74 7.35
CA ASP A 131 -9.88 -22.08 6.72
C ASP A 131 -11.07 -22.44 5.80
N ASP A 132 -11.86 -21.45 5.35
CA ASP A 132 -13.00 -21.68 4.47
C ASP A 132 -13.08 -20.64 3.33
N SER A 133 -12.58 -21.03 2.15
CA SER A 133 -12.23 -20.15 1.04
C SER A 133 -13.41 -19.58 0.23
N LYS A 134 -14.58 -19.41 0.84
CA LYS A 134 -15.79 -18.86 0.21
C LYS A 134 -16.17 -17.50 0.78
N GLU A 135 -16.17 -17.33 2.10
CA GLU A 135 -16.54 -16.05 2.71
C GLU A 135 -15.54 -14.95 2.38
N LEU A 136 -14.24 -15.24 2.18
CA LEU A 136 -13.27 -14.24 1.70
C LEU A 136 -13.65 -13.63 0.35
N ARG A 137 -14.32 -14.38 -0.55
CA ARG A 137 -14.82 -13.86 -1.83
C ARG A 137 -16.06 -12.96 -1.65
N GLU A 138 -16.88 -13.26 -0.65
CA GLU A 138 -18.09 -12.48 -0.31
C GLU A 138 -17.78 -11.26 0.57
N VAL A 139 -16.74 -11.31 1.38
CA VAL A 139 -16.17 -10.21 2.15
C VAL A 139 -15.39 -9.28 1.21
N LEU A 140 -14.63 -9.81 0.25
CA LEU A 140 -14.19 -9.04 -0.94
C LEU A 140 -15.35 -8.48 -1.80
N SER A 141 -16.60 -8.81 -1.46
CA SER A 141 -17.81 -8.21 -2.02
C SER A 141 -18.61 -7.33 -1.02
N ASN A 142 -18.37 -7.41 0.30
CA ASN A 142 -19.15 -6.75 1.38
C ASN A 142 -18.40 -6.67 2.76
N THR A 143 -17.13 -6.26 2.83
CA THR A 143 -16.34 -6.30 4.09
C THR A 143 -16.93 -5.40 5.20
N PRO A 144 -17.09 -5.96 6.41
CA PRO A 144 -16.40 -5.40 7.57
C PRO A 144 -15.61 -6.50 8.32
N ARG A 145 -14.54 -6.25 9.07
CA ARG A 145 -13.62 -5.11 9.30
C ARG A 145 -12.51 -5.74 10.25
N PHE A 146 -11.18 -5.44 10.21
CA PHE A 146 -10.14 -6.19 11.01
C PHE A 146 -9.63 -5.45 12.29
N LEU A 147 -9.51 -6.14 13.45
CA LEU A 147 -8.55 -5.79 14.52
C LEU A 147 -8.01 -7.02 15.30
N PRO A 148 -6.96 -6.88 16.13
CA PRO A 148 -6.30 -8.02 16.76
C PRO A 148 -7.07 -8.63 17.94
N ILE A 149 -6.66 -9.84 18.28
CA ILE A 149 -7.08 -10.55 19.51
C ILE A 149 -6.40 -9.87 20.71
N PRO A 150 -7.14 -9.53 21.79
CA PRO A 150 -6.52 -9.12 23.04
C PRO A 150 -5.88 -10.32 23.77
N GLU A 151 -4.94 -10.04 24.67
CA GLU A 151 -4.53 -10.96 25.75
C GLU A 151 -5.65 -11.13 26.80
#